data_AF-K7LRE3-F1
#
_entry.id   AF-K7LRE3-F1
#
_cell.length_a   1.000
_cell.length_b   1.000
_cell.length_c   1.000
_cell.angle_alpha   90.00
_cell.angle_beta   90.00
_cell.angle_gamma   90.00
#
_symmetry.space_group_name_H-M   'P 1'
#
loop_
_entity.id
_entity.type
_entity.pdbx_description
1 polymer ?
#
loop_
_entity_poly.entity_id
_entity_poly.type
_entity_poly.pdbx_seq_one_letter_code
_entity_poly.pdbx_strand_id
1 'polypeptide(L)'
;MTSNIVDASAASRKRRRDEEEEEELEQVFFIIVSVVTMLLGALTWYHDKYFVKEPARNLELERHSFLNSLYRGTKTDCIEQLRVSKKASFKLCRILQEKGQLVKTKNVPINEAVVMFLHILAHNLKYKVVHFSYCRSMETISRQFKNVLRAIMKVSKEYLKFHEYNIEGSMENKWRWFKVSLSFVSNYKVL
;
A
#
# COMPACT_ATOMS: atom_id res chain seq x y z
N MET A 1 76.86 -19.87 -52.42
CA MET A 1 75.45 -20.16 -52.79
C MET A 1 74.72 -20.94 -51.71
N THR A 2 75.29 -22.03 -51.18
CA THR A 2 74.66 -22.87 -50.14
C THR A 2 74.33 -22.13 -48.85
N SER A 3 75.22 -21.27 -48.32
CA SER A 3 74.92 -20.49 -47.09
C SER A 3 73.69 -19.60 -47.25
N ASN A 4 73.61 -18.79 -48.30
CA ASN A 4 72.43 -17.95 -48.57
C ASN A 4 71.12 -18.76 -48.64
N ILE A 5 71.16 -19.98 -49.18
CA ILE A 5 69.99 -20.87 -49.25
C ILE A 5 69.60 -21.36 -47.86
N VAL A 6 70.59 -21.71 -47.01
CA VAL A 6 70.36 -22.12 -45.61
C VAL A 6 69.79 -20.97 -44.78
N ASP A 7 70.33 -19.76 -44.95
CA ASP A 7 69.88 -18.55 -44.24
C ASP A 7 68.44 -18.18 -44.64
N ALA A 8 68.12 -18.23 -45.94
CA ALA A 8 66.76 -18.03 -46.42
C ALA A 8 65.78 -19.11 -45.89
N SER A 9 66.23 -20.37 -45.82
CA SER A 9 65.44 -21.47 -45.24
C SER A 9 65.19 -21.28 -43.75
N ALA A 10 66.19 -20.83 -42.99
CA ALA A 10 66.08 -20.54 -41.57
C ALA A 10 65.14 -19.36 -41.30
N ALA A 11 65.26 -18.28 -42.07
CA ALA A 11 64.38 -17.11 -41.98
C ALA A 11 62.92 -17.46 -42.32
N SER A 12 62.69 -18.31 -43.31
CA SER A 12 61.34 -18.80 -43.66
C SER A 12 60.74 -19.68 -42.55
N ARG A 13 61.53 -20.56 -41.93
CA ARG A 13 61.07 -21.34 -40.77
C ARG A 13 60.77 -20.49 -39.55
N LYS A 14 61.54 -19.42 -39.31
CA LYS A 14 61.27 -18.49 -38.20
C LYS A 14 59.96 -17.76 -38.45
N ARG A 15 59.75 -17.23 -39.66
CA ARG A 15 58.50 -16.57 -40.07
C ARG A 15 57.27 -17.45 -39.87
N ARG A 16 57.34 -18.72 -40.30
CA ARG A 16 56.25 -19.68 -40.10
C ARG A 16 55.95 -19.97 -38.62
N ARG A 17 56.99 -20.05 -37.77
CA ARG A 17 56.80 -20.21 -36.32
C ARG A 17 56.16 -18.98 -35.69
N ASP A 18 56.54 -17.78 -36.16
CA ASP A 18 55.97 -16.52 -35.66
C ASP A 18 54.49 -16.38 -36.09
N GLU A 19 54.14 -16.78 -37.32
CA GLU A 19 52.76 -16.85 -37.82
C GLU A 19 51.91 -17.88 -37.04
N GLU A 20 52.45 -19.08 -36.77
CA GLU A 20 51.78 -20.10 -35.95
C GLU A 20 51.55 -19.59 -34.50
N GLU A 21 52.52 -18.89 -33.89
CA GLU A 21 52.38 -18.27 -32.57
C GLU A 21 51.32 -17.15 -32.56
N GLU A 22 51.23 -16.33 -33.61
CA GLU A 22 50.23 -15.25 -33.74
C GLU A 22 48.80 -15.82 -33.83
N GLU A 23 48.60 -16.87 -34.63
CA GLU A 23 47.31 -17.58 -34.73
C GLU A 23 46.89 -18.19 -33.38
N GLU A 24 47.84 -18.78 -32.63
CA GLU A 24 47.57 -19.30 -31.29
C GLU A 24 47.14 -18.19 -30.33
N LEU A 25 47.79 -17.02 -30.36
CA LEU A 25 47.43 -15.87 -29.53
C LEU A 25 46.03 -15.33 -29.86
N GLU A 26 45.67 -15.26 -31.14
CA GLU A 26 44.32 -14.84 -31.56
C GLU A 26 43.24 -15.81 -31.06
N GLN A 27 43.49 -17.12 -31.14
CA GLN A 27 42.58 -18.14 -30.62
C GLN A 27 42.42 -18.03 -29.09
N VAL A 28 43.53 -17.87 -28.37
CA VAL A 28 43.51 -17.69 -26.91
C VAL A 28 42.75 -16.43 -26.52
N PHE A 29 42.96 -15.33 -27.25
CA PHE A 29 42.23 -14.08 -27.02
C PHE A 29 40.72 -14.26 -27.21
N PHE A 30 40.29 -14.93 -28.29
CA PHE A 30 38.88 -15.21 -28.53
C PHE A 30 38.25 -16.07 -27.41
N ILE A 31 38.97 -17.10 -26.95
CA ILE A 31 38.52 -17.93 -25.83
C ILE A 31 38.38 -17.09 -24.55
N ILE A 32 39.37 -16.26 -24.21
CA ILE A 32 39.32 -15.40 -23.02
C ILE A 32 38.14 -14.44 -23.09
N VAL A 33 37.92 -13.76 -24.22
CA VAL A 33 36.78 -12.86 -24.41
C VAL A 33 35.45 -13.60 -24.26
N SER A 34 35.34 -14.82 -24.80
CA SER A 34 34.14 -15.65 -24.66
C SER A 34 33.86 -16.07 -23.21
N VAL A 35 34.90 -16.40 -22.44
CA VAL A 35 34.77 -16.76 -21.02
C VAL A 35 34.40 -15.53 -20.20
N VAL A 36 35.03 -14.38 -20.44
CA VAL A 36 34.73 -13.12 -19.74
C VAL A 36 33.28 -12.68 -20.00
N THR A 37 32.82 -12.73 -21.25
CA THR A 37 31.42 -12.39 -21.58
C THR A 37 30.43 -13.35 -20.92
N MET A 38 30.75 -14.64 -20.85
CA MET A 38 29.94 -15.64 -20.15
C MET A 38 29.89 -15.39 -18.63
N LEU A 39 31.02 -15.03 -18.01
CA LEU A 39 31.09 -14.67 -16.59
C LEU A 39 30.31 -13.39 -16.29
N LEU A 40 30.38 -12.37 -17.15
CA LEU A 40 29.57 -11.14 -17.02
C LEU A 40 28.07 -11.44 -17.17
N GLY A 41 27.70 -12.30 -18.12
CA GLY A 41 26.32 -12.78 -18.28
C GLY A 41 25.81 -13.54 -17.04
N ALA A 42 26.63 -14.44 -16.50
CA ALA A 42 26.30 -15.16 -15.27
C ALA A 42 26.18 -14.22 -14.06
N LEU A 43 27.08 -13.25 -13.94
CA LEU A 43 27.07 -12.26 -12.86
C LEU A 43 25.84 -11.38 -12.92
N THR A 44 25.50 -10.85 -14.10
CA THR A 44 24.30 -10.01 -14.30
C THR A 44 23.02 -10.80 -14.02
N TRP A 45 22.93 -12.05 -14.49
CA TRP A 45 21.80 -12.94 -14.18
C TRP A 45 21.69 -13.25 -12.68
N TYR A 46 22.82 -13.49 -12.00
CA TYR A 46 22.84 -13.71 -10.55
C TYR A 46 22.41 -12.46 -9.78
N HIS A 47 22.91 -11.30 -10.18
CA HIS A 47 22.57 -10.02 -9.54
C HIS A 47 21.09 -9.69 -9.72
N ASP A 48 20.54 -9.90 -10.91
CA ASP A 48 19.11 -9.73 -11.16
C ASP A 48 18.27 -10.71 -10.31
N LYS A 49 18.62 -12.00 -10.32
CA LYS A 49 17.83 -13.03 -9.65
C LYS A 49 17.88 -12.97 -8.12
N TYR A 50 19.04 -12.65 -7.54
CA TYR A 50 19.25 -12.74 -6.09
C TYR A 50 19.37 -11.38 -5.40
N PHE A 51 19.84 -10.35 -6.10
CA PHE A 51 20.06 -9.02 -5.51
C PHE A 51 18.90 -8.06 -5.76
N VAL A 52 18.19 -8.19 -6.89
CA VAL A 52 16.87 -7.54 -7.05
C VAL A 52 15.89 -8.28 -6.15
N LYS A 53 16.01 -7.99 -4.86
CA LYS A 53 14.99 -8.21 -3.85
C LYS A 53 13.70 -7.71 -4.48
N GLU A 54 12.70 -8.59 -4.63
CA GLU A 54 11.39 -8.25 -5.19
C GLU A 54 11.05 -6.83 -4.75
N PRO A 55 10.83 -5.89 -5.69
CA PRO A 55 10.71 -4.48 -5.36
C PRO A 55 9.72 -4.40 -4.22
N ALA A 56 10.21 -4.05 -3.02
CA ALA A 56 9.43 -4.21 -1.81
C ALA A 56 8.12 -3.47 -2.07
N ARG A 57 7.02 -4.24 -2.21
CA ARG A 57 5.75 -3.66 -2.67
C ARG A 57 5.52 -2.43 -1.84
N ASN A 58 5.48 -1.27 -2.49
CA ASN A 58 5.51 -0.03 -1.75
C ASN A 58 4.10 0.22 -1.21
N LEU A 59 3.78 -0.48 -0.10
CA LEU A 59 2.46 -0.42 0.52
C LEU A 59 2.10 1.02 0.90
N GLU A 60 3.09 1.87 1.20
CA GLU A 60 2.86 3.29 1.47
C GLU A 60 2.36 4.03 0.22
N LEU A 61 2.89 3.73 -0.96
CA LEU A 61 2.36 4.26 -2.23
C LEU A 61 0.96 3.72 -2.53
N GLU A 62 0.71 2.43 -2.28
CA GLU A 62 -0.63 1.84 -2.45
C GLU A 62 -1.65 2.50 -1.51
N ARG A 63 -1.29 2.68 -0.24
CA ARG A 63 -2.09 3.41 0.75
C ARG A 63 -2.36 4.83 0.30
N HIS A 64 -1.33 5.54 -0.17
CA HIS A 64 -1.47 6.90 -0.66
C HIS A 64 -2.41 6.96 -1.88
N SER A 65 -2.27 6.02 -2.82
CA SER A 65 -3.14 5.89 -3.99
C SER A 65 -4.59 5.63 -3.58
N PHE A 66 -4.82 4.69 -2.66
CA PHE A 66 -6.14 4.35 -2.14
C PHE A 66 -6.80 5.53 -1.41
N LEU A 67 -6.08 6.21 -0.51
CA LEU A 67 -6.62 7.41 0.14
C LEU A 67 -6.87 8.53 -0.87
N ASN A 68 -6.01 8.69 -1.87
CA ASN A 68 -6.19 9.69 -2.91
C ASN A 68 -7.39 9.39 -3.81
N SER A 69 -7.71 8.12 -4.10
CA SER A 69 -8.94 7.76 -4.83
C SER A 69 -10.18 8.10 -4.00
N LEU A 70 -10.16 7.92 -2.68
CA LEU A 70 -11.28 8.31 -1.82
C LEU A 70 -11.42 9.84 -1.68
N TYR A 71 -10.31 10.57 -1.59
CA TYR A 71 -10.32 12.04 -1.41
C TYR A 71 -10.53 12.81 -2.72
N ARG A 72 -9.90 12.37 -3.81
CA ARG A 72 -9.88 13.07 -5.10
C ARG A 72 -10.61 12.33 -6.21
N GLY A 73 -10.80 11.02 -6.09
CA GLY A 73 -11.48 10.19 -7.08
C GLY A 73 -12.99 10.38 -7.14
N THR A 74 -13.66 9.39 -7.73
CA THR A 74 -15.05 9.49 -8.15
C THR A 74 -16.00 9.41 -6.95
N LYS A 75 -17.24 9.84 -7.15
CA LYS A 75 -18.28 9.70 -6.11
C LYS A 75 -18.58 8.22 -5.82
N THR A 76 -18.47 7.37 -6.84
CA THR A 76 -18.76 5.95 -6.80
C THR A 76 -17.78 5.23 -5.88
N ASP A 77 -16.47 5.48 -6.03
CA ASP A 77 -15.42 4.85 -5.21
C ASP A 77 -15.70 5.05 -3.70
N CYS A 78 -16.05 6.28 -3.31
CA CYS A 78 -16.32 6.59 -1.92
C CYS A 78 -17.58 5.89 -1.38
N ILE A 79 -18.63 5.81 -2.19
CA ILE A 79 -19.87 5.10 -1.80
C ILE A 79 -19.63 3.60 -1.72
N GLU A 80 -18.88 3.02 -2.64
CA GLU A 80 -18.56 1.59 -2.66
C GLU A 80 -17.71 1.19 -1.45
N GLN A 81 -16.67 1.95 -1.15
CA GLN A 81 -15.70 1.63 -0.09
C GLN A 81 -16.15 2.06 1.31
N LEU A 82 -16.87 3.19 1.43
CA LEU A 82 -17.23 3.76 2.74
C LEU A 82 -18.73 3.73 3.04
N ARG A 83 -19.58 3.32 2.08
CA ARG A 83 -21.06 3.40 2.15
C ARG A 83 -21.61 4.80 2.43
N VAL A 84 -20.77 5.83 2.26
CA VAL A 84 -21.14 7.23 2.41
C VAL A 84 -20.56 8.04 1.26
N SER A 85 -21.23 9.12 0.89
CA SER A 85 -20.68 10.03 -0.13
C SER A 85 -19.43 10.74 0.39
N LYS A 86 -18.53 11.11 -0.53
CA LYS A 86 -17.34 11.92 -0.22
C LYS A 86 -17.66 13.19 0.56
N LYS A 87 -18.74 13.89 0.20
CA LYS A 87 -19.19 15.10 0.92
C LYS A 87 -19.61 14.76 2.35
N ALA A 88 -20.29 13.63 2.55
CA ALA A 88 -20.72 13.19 3.87
C ALA A 88 -19.54 12.76 4.75
N SER A 89 -18.53 12.07 4.21
CA SER A 89 -17.33 11.69 4.98
C SER A 89 -16.55 12.92 5.44
N PHE A 90 -16.30 13.91 4.56
CA PHE A 90 -15.64 15.16 4.98
C PHE A 90 -16.47 15.98 5.97
N LYS A 91 -17.79 16.04 5.79
CA LYS A 91 -18.68 16.69 6.76
C LYS A 91 -18.63 15.98 8.11
N LEU A 92 -18.58 14.65 8.12
CA LEU A 92 -18.41 13.86 9.34
C LEU A 92 -17.08 14.15 10.01
N CYS A 93 -15.96 14.20 9.27
CA CYS A 93 -14.66 14.59 9.81
C CYS A 93 -14.72 15.94 10.53
N ARG A 94 -15.33 16.95 9.90
CA ARG A 94 -15.50 18.29 10.47
C ARG A 94 -16.34 18.26 11.76
N ILE A 95 -17.48 17.57 11.74
CA ILE A 95 -18.35 17.45 12.93
C ILE A 95 -17.62 16.73 14.08
N LEU A 96 -16.89 15.66 13.78
CA LEU A 96 -16.15 14.92 14.81
C LEU A 96 -14.99 15.75 15.37
N GLN A 97 -14.34 16.58 14.55
CA GLN A 97 -13.30 17.49 15.01
C GLN A 97 -13.88 18.60 15.91
N GLU A 98 -14.94 19.28 15.45
CA GLU A 98 -15.51 20.44 16.13
C GLU A 98 -16.32 20.07 17.38
N LYS A 99 -17.18 19.04 17.29
CA LYS A 99 -18.12 18.65 18.36
C LYS A 99 -17.71 17.36 19.06
N GLY A 100 -17.19 16.40 18.30
CA GLY A 100 -16.73 15.12 18.84
C GLY A 100 -15.40 15.19 19.60
N GLN A 101 -14.70 16.33 19.57
CA GLN A 101 -13.34 16.50 20.12
C GLN A 101 -12.35 15.46 19.59
N LEU A 102 -12.54 15.00 18.34
CA LEU A 102 -11.59 14.10 17.70
C LEU A 102 -10.33 14.88 17.33
N VAL A 103 -9.23 14.57 18.01
CA VAL A 103 -7.93 15.22 17.79
C VAL A 103 -7.08 14.36 16.85
N LYS A 104 -6.34 15.01 15.94
CA LYS A 104 -5.35 14.32 15.09
C LYS A 104 -4.26 13.68 15.95
N THR A 105 -3.79 12.52 15.53
CA THR A 105 -2.61 11.87 16.16
C THR A 105 -1.36 12.11 15.32
N LYS A 106 -0.17 11.92 15.91
CA LYS A 106 1.13 12.16 15.22
C LYS A 106 1.22 11.46 13.85
N ASN A 107 0.68 10.24 13.75
CA ASN A 107 0.86 9.39 12.57
C ASN A 107 -0.42 9.22 11.73
N VAL A 108 -1.59 9.59 12.25
CA VAL A 108 -2.88 9.40 11.56
C VAL A 108 -3.70 10.69 11.62
N PRO A 109 -3.92 11.36 10.47
CA PRO A 109 -4.79 12.52 10.40
C PRO A 109 -6.25 12.13 10.60
N ILE A 110 -7.08 13.09 11.03
CA ILE A 110 -8.51 12.86 11.33
C ILE A 110 -9.23 12.22 10.14
N ASN A 111 -8.98 12.72 8.93
CA ASN A 111 -9.60 12.18 7.71
C ASN A 111 -9.28 10.70 7.51
N GLU A 112 -8.02 10.29 7.69
CA GLU A 112 -7.61 8.89 7.54
C GLU A 112 -8.24 8.02 8.62
N ALA A 113 -8.31 8.50 9.86
CA ALA A 113 -8.95 7.78 10.96
C ALA A 113 -10.46 7.55 10.71
N VAL A 114 -11.17 8.57 10.25
CA VAL A 114 -12.61 8.48 9.94
C VAL A 114 -12.85 7.60 8.72
N VAL A 115 -12.05 7.75 7.67
CA VAL A 115 -12.10 6.87 6.49
C VAL A 115 -11.85 5.42 6.86
N MET A 116 -10.83 5.14 7.67
CA MET A 116 -10.52 3.80 8.14
C MET A 116 -11.67 3.21 8.97
N PHE A 117 -12.25 4.00 9.88
CA PHE A 117 -13.42 3.59 10.66
C PHE A 117 -14.61 3.23 9.76
N LEU A 118 -14.94 4.08 8.79
CA LEU A 118 -16.03 3.85 7.85
C LEU A 118 -15.77 2.62 6.97
N HIS A 119 -14.55 2.46 6.46
CA HIS A 119 -14.17 1.33 5.62
C HIS A 119 -14.28 -0.01 6.40
N ILE A 120 -13.84 -0.04 7.66
CA ILE A 120 -14.03 -1.20 8.55
C ILE A 120 -15.50 -1.55 8.70
N LEU A 121 -16.36 -0.57 8.98
CA LEU A 121 -17.79 -0.82 9.17
C LEU A 121 -18.51 -1.20 7.89
N ALA A 122 -18.17 -0.56 6.78
CA ALA A 122 -18.76 -0.75 5.46
C ALA A 122 -18.61 -2.19 4.94
N HIS A 123 -17.51 -2.87 5.30
CA HIS A 123 -17.18 -4.21 4.82
C HIS A 123 -16.89 -5.22 5.95
N ASN A 124 -17.22 -4.89 7.20
CA ASN A 124 -16.97 -5.73 8.38
C ASN A 124 -15.51 -6.25 8.46
N LEU A 125 -14.55 -5.37 8.18
CA LEU A 125 -13.14 -5.75 8.07
C LEU A 125 -12.53 -6.06 9.44
N LYS A 126 -11.64 -7.05 9.48
CA LYS A 126 -10.80 -7.34 10.65
C LYS A 126 -9.53 -6.49 10.62
N TYR A 127 -9.01 -6.12 11.79
CA TYR A 127 -7.78 -5.32 11.89
C TYR A 127 -6.57 -5.96 11.18
N LYS A 128 -6.52 -7.30 11.12
CA LYS A 128 -5.51 -8.05 10.36
C LYS A 128 -5.48 -7.69 8.87
N VAL A 129 -6.64 -7.41 8.27
CA VAL A 129 -6.75 -7.01 6.86
C VAL A 129 -6.37 -5.54 6.70
N VAL A 130 -6.94 -4.68 7.55
CA VAL A 130 -6.79 -3.22 7.45
C VAL A 130 -5.36 -2.76 7.71
N HIS A 131 -4.62 -3.48 8.57
CA HIS A 131 -3.21 -3.22 8.85
C HIS A 131 -2.38 -3.09 7.57
N PHE A 132 -2.56 -4.04 6.65
CA PHE A 132 -1.80 -4.06 5.40
C PHE A 132 -2.22 -2.92 4.48
N SER A 133 -3.52 -2.70 4.27
CA SER A 133 -4.03 -1.66 3.36
C SER A 133 -3.70 -0.24 3.80
N TYR A 134 -3.62 0.02 5.12
CA TYR A 134 -3.33 1.34 5.67
C TYR A 134 -1.91 1.49 6.21
N CYS A 135 -1.05 0.48 6.09
CA CYS A 135 0.32 0.51 6.63
C CYS A 135 0.39 0.94 8.10
N ARG A 136 -0.59 0.52 8.92
CA ARG A 136 -0.69 0.89 10.34
C ARG A 136 -0.73 -0.35 11.22
N SER A 137 0.01 -0.33 12.33
CA SER A 137 -0.07 -1.39 13.35
C SER A 137 -1.52 -1.65 13.79
N MET A 138 -1.85 -2.90 14.13
CA MET A 138 -3.21 -3.26 14.54
C MET A 138 -3.61 -2.53 15.83
N GLU A 139 -2.62 -2.27 16.69
CA GLU A 139 -2.76 -1.44 17.86
C GLU A 139 -3.17 0.00 17.49
N THR A 140 -2.51 0.59 16.48
CA THR A 140 -2.87 1.92 15.98
C THR A 140 -4.28 1.93 15.42
N ILE A 141 -4.66 0.94 14.62
CA ILE A 141 -6.01 0.82 14.06
C ILE A 141 -7.05 0.72 15.17
N SER A 142 -6.84 -0.17 16.16
CA SER A 142 -7.73 -0.33 17.31
C SER A 142 -7.90 0.97 18.09
N ARG A 143 -6.81 1.71 18.32
CA ARG A 143 -6.84 3.02 19.00
C ARG A 143 -7.61 4.05 18.19
N GLN A 144 -7.38 4.17 16.89
CA GLN A 144 -8.11 5.12 16.04
C GLN A 144 -9.60 4.77 15.98
N PHE A 145 -9.93 3.48 15.82
CA PHE A 145 -11.31 3.01 15.81
C PHE A 145 -12.04 3.41 17.09
N LYS A 146 -11.43 3.18 18.26
CA LYS A 146 -11.99 3.58 19.56
C LYS A 146 -12.12 5.10 19.71
N ASN A 147 -11.16 5.87 19.23
CA ASN A 147 -11.20 7.34 19.27
C ASN A 147 -12.35 7.89 18.42
N VAL A 148 -12.49 7.40 17.19
CA VAL A 148 -13.58 7.79 16.29
C VAL A 148 -14.93 7.38 16.87
N LEU A 149 -15.05 6.15 17.40
CA LEU A 149 -16.27 5.68 18.05
C LEU A 149 -16.67 6.56 19.24
N ARG A 150 -15.72 6.91 20.11
CA ARG A 150 -15.97 7.81 21.25
C ARG A 150 -16.44 9.19 20.79
N ALA A 151 -15.81 9.75 19.76
CA ALA A 151 -16.21 11.03 19.18
C ALA A 151 -17.63 10.96 18.60
N ILE A 152 -17.96 9.88 17.88
CA ILE A 152 -19.32 9.65 17.36
C ILE A 152 -20.34 9.54 18.49
N MET A 153 -20.04 8.79 19.55
CA MET A 153 -20.93 8.66 20.72
C MET A 153 -21.15 9.99 21.43
N LYS A 154 -20.14 10.86 21.46
CA LYS A 154 -20.28 12.20 22.04
C LYS A 154 -21.21 13.06 21.19
N VAL A 155 -20.96 13.10 19.88
CA VAL A 155 -21.81 13.80 18.91
C VAL A 155 -23.23 13.25 18.96
N SER A 156 -23.43 11.93 19.00
CA SER A 156 -24.78 11.34 19.03
C SER A 156 -25.55 11.72 20.29
N LYS A 157 -24.90 11.84 21.45
CA LYS A 157 -25.55 12.35 22.67
C LYS A 157 -26.05 13.79 22.52
N GLU A 158 -25.37 14.63 21.74
CA GLU A 158 -25.81 16.01 21.48
C GLU A 158 -26.89 16.07 20.40
N TYR A 159 -26.77 15.29 19.33
CA TYR A 159 -27.70 15.31 18.19
C TYR A 159 -28.98 14.50 18.43
N LEU A 160 -28.92 13.38 19.16
CA LEU A 160 -30.09 12.54 19.44
C LEU A 160 -30.94 13.07 20.59
N LYS A 161 -30.36 13.86 21.51
CA LYS A 161 -31.16 14.57 22.53
C LYS A 161 -32.20 15.51 21.93
N PHE A 162 -32.04 15.91 20.66
CA PHE A 162 -33.00 16.76 19.96
C PHE A 162 -34.29 16.04 19.50
N HIS A 163 -34.46 14.74 19.73
CA HIS A 163 -35.67 14.01 19.33
C HIS A 163 -36.67 13.74 20.46
N GLU A 164 -36.54 14.40 21.61
CA GLU A 164 -37.66 14.47 22.58
C GLU A 164 -38.79 15.41 22.12
N TYR A 165 -38.69 15.97 20.90
CA TYR A 165 -39.70 16.85 20.31
C TYR A 165 -40.83 16.05 19.63
N ASN A 166 -41.98 15.99 20.31
CA ASN A 166 -43.34 15.81 19.78
C ASN A 166 -43.61 14.57 18.91
N ILE A 167 -43.58 13.37 19.50
CA ILE A 167 -44.39 12.23 18.99
C ILE A 167 -45.81 12.28 19.61
N GLU A 168 -46.40 13.47 19.75
CA GLU A 168 -47.72 13.60 20.40
C GLU A 168 -48.87 13.87 19.42
N GLY A 169 -48.69 13.70 18.10
CA GLY A 169 -49.76 14.06 17.15
C GLY A 169 -50.03 13.19 15.94
N SER A 170 -49.07 12.44 15.37
CA SER A 170 -49.36 11.80 14.06
C SER A 170 -48.64 10.48 13.76
N MET A 171 -47.51 10.18 14.39
CA MET A 171 -46.69 9.02 13.99
C MET A 171 -46.84 7.78 14.88
N GLU A 172 -47.66 7.82 15.94
CA GLU A 172 -47.83 6.66 16.85
C GLU A 172 -48.32 5.41 16.10
N ASN A 173 -49.11 5.57 15.03
CA ASN A 173 -49.61 4.45 14.24
C ASN A 173 -48.53 3.79 13.36
N LYS A 174 -47.44 4.50 13.02
CA LYS A 174 -46.45 3.98 12.06
C LYS A 174 -45.36 3.13 12.71
N TRP A 175 -45.11 3.30 14.01
CA TRP A 175 -43.99 2.68 14.71
C TRP A 175 -44.38 1.68 15.81
N ARG A 176 -45.64 1.23 15.86
CA ARG A 176 -46.13 0.30 16.92
C ARG A 176 -45.29 -0.97 17.06
N TRP A 177 -44.72 -1.50 15.97
CA TRP A 177 -43.92 -2.74 16.00
C TRP A 177 -42.43 -2.52 16.33
N PHE A 178 -41.95 -1.28 16.35
CA PHE A 178 -40.56 -0.95 16.71
C PHE A 178 -40.38 -0.57 18.19
N LYS A 179 -41.45 -0.51 18.99
CA LYS A 179 -41.38 -0.20 20.44
C LYS A 179 -40.39 -1.13 21.17
N VAL A 180 -40.25 -2.39 20.73
CA VAL A 180 -39.33 -3.38 21.32
C VAL A 180 -37.84 -3.03 21.13
N SER A 181 -37.46 -2.43 19.99
CA SER A 181 -36.06 -2.05 19.74
C SER A 181 -35.62 -0.79 20.49
N LEU A 182 -36.55 0.12 20.79
CA LEU A 182 -36.24 1.35 21.54
C LEU A 182 -36.01 1.07 23.04
N SER A 183 -36.73 0.09 23.62
CA SER A 183 -36.48 -0.38 24.98
C SER A 183 -35.07 -0.95 25.19
N PHE A 184 -34.43 -1.46 24.12
CA PHE A 184 -33.06 -1.96 24.20
C PHE A 184 -32.05 -0.82 24.35
N VAL A 185 -32.29 0.33 23.71
CA VAL A 185 -31.39 1.49 23.78
C VAL A 185 -31.52 2.20 25.13
N SER A 186 -32.70 2.20 25.74
CA SER A 186 -32.90 2.82 27.06
C SER A 186 -32.22 2.06 28.21
N ASN A 187 -32.01 0.74 28.09
CA ASN A 187 -31.39 -0.05 29.14
C ASN A 187 -29.87 0.18 29.29
N TYR A 188 -29.21 0.81 28.31
CA TYR A 188 -27.77 1.14 28.40
C TYR A 188 -27.47 2.48 29.10
N LYS A 189 -28.46 3.10 29.76
CA LYS A 189 -28.22 4.28 30.61
C LYS A 189 -27.87 3.94 32.06
N VAL A 190 -27.78 2.67 32.42
CA VAL A 190 -27.37 2.23 33.77
C VAL A 190 -26.11 1.36 33.62
N LEU A 191 -24.96 2.00 33.38
CA LEU A 191 -23.58 1.52 33.66
C LEU A 191 -22.56 2.59 33.29
#